data_AF-A0A2N2EWJ1-F1
#
_entry.id   AF-A0A2N2EWJ1-F1
#
_cell.length_a   1.000
_cell.length_b   1.000
_cell.length_c   1.000
_cell.angle_alpha   90.00
_cell.angle_beta   90.00
_cell.angle_gamma   90.00
#
_symmetry.space_group_name_H-M   'P 1'
#
loop_
_entity.id
_entity.type
_entity.pdbx_description
1 polymer ?
#
loop_
_entity_poly.entity_id
_entity_poly.type
_entity_poly.pdbx_seq_one_letter_code
_entity_poly.pdbx_strand_id
1 'polypeptide(L)'
;MIAREKVALLGKSVVDTLFEKEYPIGKTIKINRISFKVIGVLPTKGSGGWRDLDDQIIIPLNTAMYRVFGNKYVEGIEVKVKDENDMGLVQSEIQRLVAKRQDLPDDKKELIEVRNSAEIQEAVSSTADTFAWLLGSIAFISLLVGGIGIMNIMLVSVTERTREIGIRKAIGANNRDILSQFIIETVVICILGGVLGVLLGAAITVALSRFAGWSTKISAFSVALSLIFSGLIGLFFGLWPARKAARLNPIDALRYE
;
A
#
# COMPACT_ATOMS: atom_id res chain seq x y z
N MET A 1 -5.21 -44.43 15.66
CA MET A 1 -5.31 -45.04 14.31
C MET A 1 -5.48 -43.89 13.31
N ILE A 2 -4.41 -43.44 12.65
CA ILE A 2 -4.51 -42.29 11.73
C ILE A 2 -5.10 -42.81 10.41
N ALA A 3 -6.36 -42.47 10.15
CA ALA A 3 -7.16 -43.07 9.09
C ALA A 3 -6.60 -42.74 7.69
N ARG A 4 -6.44 -43.77 6.84
CA ARG A 4 -6.02 -43.66 5.43
C ARG A 4 -7.22 -43.40 4.52
N GLU A 5 -8.03 -42.42 4.91
CA GLU A 5 -9.25 -42.09 4.18
C GLU A 5 -8.91 -41.43 2.84
N LYS A 6 -9.69 -41.79 1.81
CA LYS A 6 -9.59 -41.20 0.47
C LYS A 6 -10.50 -39.98 0.40
N VAL A 7 -10.15 -38.95 1.15
CA VAL A 7 -10.88 -37.68 1.21
C VAL A 7 -10.01 -36.54 0.70
N ALA A 8 -10.64 -35.52 0.12
CA ALA A 8 -9.97 -34.34 -0.41
C ALA A 8 -10.71 -33.05 -0.03
N LEU A 9 -9.93 -32.00 0.22
CA LEU A 9 -10.38 -30.61 0.27
C LEU A 9 -9.89 -29.89 -0.98
N LEU A 10 -10.76 -29.08 -1.60
CA LEU A 10 -10.46 -28.40 -2.85
C LEU A 10 -10.32 -26.90 -2.63
N GLY A 11 -9.34 -26.27 -3.27
CA GLY A 11 -9.31 -24.81 -3.43
C GLY A 11 -10.39 -24.34 -4.40
N LYS A 12 -10.70 -23.03 -4.39
CA LYS A 12 -11.82 -22.50 -5.17
C LYS A 12 -11.61 -22.60 -6.68
N SER A 13 -10.41 -22.31 -7.18
CA SER A 13 -10.10 -22.40 -8.62
C SER A 13 -10.29 -23.83 -9.16
N VAL A 14 -9.94 -24.83 -8.34
CA VAL A 14 -10.17 -26.26 -8.65
C VAL A 14 -11.66 -26.57 -8.74
N VAL A 15 -12.48 -26.02 -7.83
CA VAL A 15 -13.94 -26.21 -7.85
C VAL A 15 -14.55 -25.57 -9.10
N ASP A 16 -14.20 -24.32 -9.39
CA ASP A 16 -14.75 -23.59 -10.53
C ASP A 16 -14.38 -24.29 -11.86
N THR A 17 -13.19 -24.90 -11.94
CA THR A 17 -12.72 -25.62 -13.13
C THR A 17 -13.35 -27.00 -13.29
N LEU A 18 -13.47 -27.78 -12.19
CA LEU A 18 -13.93 -29.18 -12.26
C LEU A 18 -15.44 -29.33 -12.13
N PHE A 19 -16.11 -28.40 -11.47
CA PHE A 19 -17.53 -28.52 -11.11
C PHE A 19 -18.38 -27.36 -11.65
N GLU A 20 -17.78 -26.32 -12.24
CA GLU A 20 -18.45 -25.12 -12.78
C GLU A 20 -19.44 -24.48 -11.78
N LYS A 21 -20.70 -24.92 -11.80
CA LYS A 21 -21.78 -24.44 -10.90
C LYS A 21 -22.36 -25.54 -10.00
N GLU A 22 -21.86 -26.75 -10.08
CA GLU A 22 -22.35 -27.87 -9.30
C GLU A 22 -21.70 -27.92 -7.91
N TYR A 23 -22.49 -28.38 -6.93
CA TYR A 23 -21.99 -28.54 -5.57
C TYR A 23 -20.93 -29.65 -5.49
N PRO A 24 -19.69 -29.37 -5.03
CA PRO A 24 -18.58 -30.33 -5.11
C PRO A 24 -18.56 -31.33 -3.95
N ILE A 25 -19.14 -31.01 -2.79
CA ILE A 25 -19.08 -31.85 -1.60
C ILE A 25 -19.90 -33.13 -1.81
N GLY A 26 -19.30 -34.28 -1.46
CA GLY A 26 -19.89 -35.60 -1.64
C GLY A 26 -19.55 -36.27 -2.97
N LYS A 27 -19.08 -35.50 -3.96
CA LYS A 27 -18.65 -36.03 -5.25
C LYS A 27 -17.25 -36.64 -5.17
N THR A 28 -16.88 -37.36 -6.22
CA THR A 28 -15.59 -38.05 -6.32
C THR A 28 -14.73 -37.40 -7.40
N ILE A 29 -13.47 -37.12 -7.07
CA ILE A 29 -12.45 -36.68 -8.02
C ILE A 29 -11.35 -37.74 -8.16
N LYS A 30 -10.62 -37.73 -9.27
CA LYS A 30 -9.47 -38.62 -9.47
C LYS A 30 -8.17 -37.85 -9.33
N ILE A 31 -7.33 -38.27 -8.39
CA ILE A 31 -5.97 -37.76 -8.19
C ILE A 31 -5.01 -38.91 -8.49
N ASN A 32 -4.13 -38.75 -9.48
CA ASN A 32 -3.22 -39.81 -9.94
C ASN A 32 -3.92 -41.18 -10.15
N ARG A 33 -5.06 -41.19 -10.85
CA ARG A 33 -5.92 -42.36 -11.12
C ARG A 33 -6.63 -42.98 -9.90
N ILE A 34 -6.52 -42.38 -8.72
CA ILE A 34 -7.16 -42.85 -7.49
C ILE A 34 -8.36 -41.97 -7.18
N SER A 35 -9.48 -42.58 -6.81
CA SER A 35 -10.73 -41.89 -6.49
C SER A 35 -10.75 -41.37 -5.05
N PHE A 36 -11.04 -40.08 -4.87
CA PHE A 36 -11.15 -39.38 -3.59
C PHE A 36 -12.52 -38.70 -3.46
N LYS A 37 -13.15 -38.82 -2.29
CA LYS A 37 -14.40 -38.12 -1.97
C LYS A 37 -14.11 -36.70 -1.50
N VAL A 38 -14.78 -35.72 -2.09
CA VAL A 38 -14.67 -34.32 -1.67
C VAL A 38 -15.48 -34.11 -0.40
N ILE A 39 -14.84 -33.59 0.65
CA ILE A 39 -15.49 -33.35 1.95
C ILE A 39 -15.65 -31.85 2.28
N GLY A 40 -14.99 -30.98 1.53
CA GLY A 40 -15.03 -29.54 1.78
C GLY A 40 -14.28 -28.72 0.73
N VAL A 41 -14.51 -27.41 0.78
CA VAL A 41 -13.86 -26.41 -0.06
C VAL A 41 -13.14 -25.43 0.85
N LEU A 42 -11.90 -25.08 0.50
CA LEU A 42 -11.08 -24.13 1.25
C LEU A 42 -11.61 -22.70 1.07
N PRO A 43 -11.49 -21.84 2.10
CA PRO A 43 -11.79 -20.43 1.94
C PRO A 43 -10.83 -19.79 0.93
N THR A 44 -11.36 -18.91 0.09
CA THR A 44 -10.55 -18.14 -0.88
C THR A 44 -9.54 -17.29 -0.16
N LYS A 45 -8.27 -17.46 -0.50
CA LYS A 45 -7.21 -16.52 -0.15
C LYS A 45 -6.94 -15.53 -1.29
N GLY A 46 -7.42 -15.82 -2.50
CA GLY A 46 -7.21 -15.01 -3.69
C GLY A 46 -5.86 -15.29 -4.33
N SER A 47 -5.76 -14.97 -5.62
CA SER A 47 -4.51 -15.05 -6.39
C SER A 47 -3.66 -13.79 -6.13
N GLY A 48 -2.54 -13.94 -5.42
CA GLY A 48 -1.56 -12.87 -5.26
C GLY A 48 -0.43 -13.03 -6.28
N GLY A 49 -0.45 -12.22 -7.36
CA GLY A 49 0.61 -12.21 -8.37
C GLY A 49 0.56 -13.41 -9.34
N TRP A 50 1.71 -14.04 -9.58
CA TRP A 50 1.90 -15.11 -10.59
C TRP A 50 1.48 -16.52 -10.14
N ARG A 51 1.00 -16.68 -8.90
CA ARG A 51 0.70 -17.99 -8.31
C ARG A 51 -0.71 -17.98 -7.71
N ASP A 52 -1.55 -18.90 -8.19
CA ASP A 52 -2.90 -19.07 -7.67
C ASP A 52 -2.84 -19.92 -6.38
N LEU A 53 -3.17 -19.28 -5.25
CA LEU A 53 -3.23 -19.95 -3.94
C LEU A 53 -4.53 -20.75 -3.77
N ASP A 54 -5.51 -20.55 -4.65
CA ASP A 54 -6.79 -21.25 -4.67
C ASP A 54 -6.77 -22.44 -5.67
N ASP A 55 -5.69 -22.64 -6.43
CA ASP A 55 -5.43 -23.84 -7.25
C ASP A 55 -4.64 -24.91 -6.49
N GLN A 56 -5.27 -25.51 -5.47
CA GLN A 56 -4.66 -26.56 -4.67
C GLN A 56 -5.67 -27.62 -4.19
N ILE A 57 -5.18 -28.85 -3.99
CA ILE A 57 -5.96 -29.97 -3.45
C ILE A 57 -5.23 -30.50 -2.21
N ILE A 58 -5.93 -30.55 -1.07
CA ILE A 58 -5.37 -31.06 0.19
C ILE A 58 -5.94 -32.44 0.46
N ILE A 59 -5.05 -33.40 0.71
CA ILE A 59 -5.37 -34.78 1.09
C ILE A 59 -4.59 -35.19 2.35
N PRO A 60 -5.06 -36.17 3.13
CA PRO A 60 -4.33 -36.64 4.31
C PRO A 60 -2.93 -37.14 3.97
N LEU A 61 -1.93 -36.74 4.76
CA LEU A 61 -0.50 -37.03 4.53
C LEU A 61 -0.23 -38.52 4.30
N ASN A 62 -0.75 -39.39 5.16
CA ASN A 62 -0.58 -40.84 5.02
C ASN A 62 -1.20 -41.38 3.72
N THR A 63 -2.33 -40.82 3.28
CA THR A 63 -2.95 -41.20 2.01
C THR A 63 -2.08 -40.75 0.83
N ALA A 64 -1.52 -39.54 0.89
CA ALA A 64 -0.59 -39.03 -0.11
C ALA A 64 0.66 -39.93 -0.25
N MET A 65 1.36 -40.17 0.86
CA MET A 65 2.62 -40.93 0.89
C MET A 65 2.45 -42.37 0.39
N TYR A 66 1.46 -43.11 0.93
CA TYR A 66 1.34 -44.54 0.64
C TYR A 66 0.53 -44.88 -0.61
N ARG A 67 -0.38 -44.01 -1.06
CA ARG A 67 -1.26 -44.31 -2.19
C ARG A 67 -1.00 -43.46 -3.42
N VAL A 68 -0.60 -42.20 -3.28
CA VAL A 68 -0.48 -41.27 -4.41
C VAL A 68 0.96 -41.20 -4.93
N PHE A 69 1.92 -41.00 -4.02
CA PHE A 69 3.34 -40.76 -4.37
C PHE A 69 4.24 -41.98 -4.19
N GLY A 70 3.90 -42.89 -3.28
CA GLY A 70 4.69 -44.11 -3.02
C GLY A 70 6.02 -43.87 -2.29
N ASN A 71 6.19 -42.70 -1.65
CA ASN A 71 7.39 -42.33 -0.91
C ASN A 71 7.17 -42.40 0.62
N LYS A 72 8.27 -42.50 1.38
CA LYS A 72 8.28 -42.56 2.86
C LYS A 72 8.84 -41.29 3.51
N TYR A 73 9.09 -40.25 2.74
CA TYR A 73 9.61 -38.97 3.21
C TYR A 73 8.60 -37.84 2.93
N VAL A 74 8.78 -36.71 3.61
CA VAL A 74 8.07 -35.47 3.36
C VAL A 74 9.01 -34.50 2.67
N GLU A 75 8.50 -33.70 1.73
CA GLU A 75 9.29 -32.69 1.02
C GLU A 75 9.50 -31.42 1.86
N GLY A 76 8.60 -31.15 2.80
CA GLY A 76 8.68 -30.02 3.70
C GLY A 76 7.77 -30.19 4.91
N ILE A 77 8.07 -29.43 5.96
CA ILE A 77 7.26 -29.36 7.17
C ILE A 77 6.97 -27.88 7.42
N GLU A 78 5.69 -27.53 7.43
CA GLU A 78 5.27 -26.18 7.79
C GLU A 78 5.00 -26.13 9.29
N VAL A 79 5.62 -25.16 9.97
CA VAL A 79 5.52 -24.97 11.42
C VAL A 79 4.94 -23.59 11.68
N LYS A 80 3.83 -23.53 12.42
CA LYS A 80 3.22 -22.27 12.83
C LYS A 80 3.76 -21.86 14.19
N VAL A 81 4.46 -20.73 14.23
CA VAL A 81 4.92 -20.11 15.48
C VAL A 81 3.82 -19.22 16.06
N LYS A 82 3.72 -19.18 17.39
CA LYS A 82 2.67 -18.42 18.09
C LYS A 82 2.97 -16.92 18.12
N ASP A 83 4.22 -16.55 18.36
CA ASP A 83 4.70 -15.18 18.43
C ASP A 83 5.75 -14.95 17.32
N GLU A 84 5.69 -13.78 16.68
CA GLU A 84 6.63 -13.40 15.62
C GLU A 84 8.04 -13.18 16.18
N ASN A 85 8.16 -12.69 17.42
CA ASN A 85 9.44 -12.45 18.07
C ASN A 85 10.23 -13.74 18.33
N ASP A 86 9.53 -14.88 18.45
CA ASP A 86 10.15 -16.18 18.69
C ASP A 86 10.63 -16.86 17.41
N MET A 87 10.36 -16.29 16.23
CA MET A 87 10.59 -16.95 14.95
C MET A 87 12.05 -17.36 14.74
N GLY A 88 13.01 -16.46 15.03
CA GLY A 88 14.44 -16.75 14.91
C GLY A 88 14.93 -17.81 15.90
N LEU A 89 14.41 -17.78 17.13
CA LEU A 89 14.71 -18.78 18.16
C LEU A 89 14.18 -20.16 17.73
N VAL A 90 12.91 -20.22 17.29
CA VAL A 90 12.27 -21.47 16.85
C VAL A 90 12.96 -22.04 15.61
N GLN A 91 13.36 -21.19 14.67
CA GLN A 91 14.13 -21.59 13.48
C GLN A 91 15.44 -22.28 13.88
N SER A 92 16.21 -21.68 14.79
CA SER A 92 17.47 -22.25 15.26
C SER A 92 17.29 -23.58 16.00
N GLU A 93 16.24 -23.69 16.83
CA GLU A 93 15.97 -24.90 17.60
C GLU A 93 15.44 -26.04 16.69
N ILE A 94 14.63 -25.72 15.68
CA ILE A 94 14.21 -26.71 14.66
C ILE A 94 15.41 -27.22 13.88
N GLN A 95 16.30 -26.34 13.44
CA GLN A 95 17.50 -26.76 12.69
C GLN A 95 18.36 -27.69 13.56
N ARG A 96 18.55 -27.37 14.84
CA ARG A 96 19.27 -28.21 15.80
C ARG A 96 18.59 -29.56 16.02
N LEU A 97 17.27 -29.58 16.20
CA LEU A 97 16.49 -30.80 16.43
C LEU A 97 16.52 -31.73 15.22
N VAL A 98 16.36 -31.18 14.01
CA VAL A 98 16.40 -31.94 12.76
C VAL A 98 17.80 -32.49 12.51
N ALA A 99 18.85 -31.68 12.70
CA ALA A 99 20.23 -32.12 12.58
C ALA A 99 20.55 -33.29 13.53
N LYS A 100 20.14 -33.18 14.80
CA LYS A 100 20.31 -34.25 15.80
C LYS A 100 19.53 -35.51 15.44
N ARG A 101 18.33 -35.39 14.89
CA ARG A 101 17.47 -36.54 14.53
C ARG A 101 17.95 -37.27 13.28
N GLN A 102 18.56 -36.56 12.34
CA GLN A 102 19.09 -37.12 11.09
C GLN A 102 20.55 -37.57 11.21
N ASP A 103 21.15 -37.45 12.41
CA ASP A 103 22.55 -37.78 12.69
C ASP A 103 23.52 -37.14 11.66
N LEU A 104 23.23 -35.89 11.29
CA LEU A 104 24.01 -35.17 10.31
C LEU A 104 25.32 -34.68 10.93
N PRO A 105 26.49 -34.97 10.31
CA PRO A 105 27.75 -34.42 10.76
C PRO A 105 27.75 -32.88 10.63
N ASP A 106 28.58 -32.22 11.44
CA ASP A 106 28.53 -30.76 11.62
C ASP A 106 28.73 -29.98 10.31
N ASP A 107 29.47 -30.55 9.36
CA ASP A 107 29.73 -30.03 8.01
C ASP A 107 28.51 -30.08 7.07
N LYS A 108 27.44 -30.79 7.43
CA LYS A 108 26.23 -30.99 6.61
C LYS A 108 24.98 -30.35 7.20
N LYS A 109 25.10 -29.60 8.30
CA LYS A 109 23.97 -28.88 8.92
C LYS A 109 23.36 -27.81 8.01
N GLU A 110 24.13 -27.31 7.05
CA GLU A 110 23.67 -26.35 6.02
C GLU A 110 22.72 -26.96 4.99
N LEU A 111 22.62 -28.30 4.90
CA LEU A 111 21.66 -28.98 4.02
C LEU A 111 20.21 -28.86 4.50
N ILE A 112 19.99 -28.39 5.74
CA ILE A 112 18.67 -28.13 6.29
C ILE A 112 18.29 -26.68 6.00
N GLU A 113 17.52 -26.46 4.93
CA GLU A 113 16.97 -25.15 4.61
C GLU A 113 15.71 -24.90 5.45
N VAL A 114 15.83 -24.07 6.50
CA VAL A 114 14.67 -23.56 7.24
C VAL A 114 14.32 -22.19 6.68
N ARG A 115 13.26 -22.12 5.88
CA ARG A 115 12.78 -20.87 5.28
C ARG A 115 11.82 -20.17 6.24
N ASN A 116 12.20 -18.99 6.68
CA ASN A 116 11.35 -18.15 7.50
C ASN A 116 10.47 -17.26 6.60
N SER A 117 9.15 -17.44 6.68
CA SER A 117 8.22 -16.59 5.91
C SER A 117 8.16 -15.15 6.45
N ALA A 118 8.57 -14.91 7.71
CA ALA A 118 8.67 -13.56 8.28
C ALA A 118 9.80 -12.75 7.61
N GLU A 119 10.95 -13.36 7.32
CA GLU A 119 12.05 -12.68 6.61
C GLU A 119 11.63 -12.23 5.21
N ILE A 120 10.87 -13.06 4.48
CA ILE A 120 10.34 -12.70 3.16
C ILE A 120 9.34 -11.54 3.29
N GLN A 121 8.45 -11.60 4.28
CA GLN A 121 7.47 -10.55 4.53
C GLN A 121 8.16 -9.22 4.94
N GLU A 122 9.18 -9.28 5.78
CA GLU A 122 9.99 -8.14 6.21
C GLU A 122 10.74 -7.53 5.03
N ALA A 123 11.38 -8.35 4.19
CA ALA A 123 12.07 -7.88 3.00
C ALA A 123 11.12 -7.16 2.01
N VAL A 124 9.92 -7.72 1.80
CA VAL A 124 8.88 -7.10 0.96
C VAL A 124 8.39 -5.79 1.59
N SER A 125 8.14 -5.77 2.91
CA SER A 125 7.70 -4.56 3.62
C SER A 125 8.75 -3.46 3.55
N SER A 126 10.01 -3.78 3.87
CA SER A 126 11.14 -2.84 3.84
C SER A 126 11.36 -2.25 2.44
N THR A 127 11.23 -3.08 1.40
CA THR A 127 11.30 -2.61 0.02
C THR A 127 10.15 -1.66 -0.31
N ALA A 128 8.91 -2.02 0.07
CA ALA A 128 7.74 -1.18 -0.12
C ALA A 128 7.86 0.16 0.62
N ASP A 129 8.35 0.15 1.86
CA ASP A 129 8.60 1.34 2.67
C ASP A 129 9.68 2.23 2.03
N THR A 130 10.73 1.63 1.50
CA THR A 130 11.78 2.37 0.78
C THR A 130 11.21 3.07 -0.46
N PHE A 131 10.39 2.39 -1.26
CA PHE A 131 9.70 3.00 -2.39
C PHE A 131 8.70 4.08 -1.95
N ALA A 132 7.99 3.88 -0.84
CA ALA A 132 7.08 4.87 -0.29
C ALA A 132 7.82 6.15 0.11
N TRP A 133 8.97 6.04 0.77
CA TRP A 133 9.83 7.18 1.11
C TRP A 133 10.38 7.89 -0.12
N LEU A 134 10.81 7.13 -1.13
CA LEU A 134 11.33 7.67 -2.38
C LEU A 134 10.24 8.46 -3.13
N LEU A 135 9.06 7.87 -3.32
CA LEU A 135 7.92 8.52 -3.97
C LEU A 135 7.40 9.71 -3.15
N GLY A 136 7.35 9.57 -1.82
CA GLY A 136 6.98 10.66 -0.91
C GLY A 136 7.94 11.84 -0.99
N SER A 137 9.24 11.58 -1.12
CA SER A 137 10.27 12.62 -1.28
C SER A 137 10.12 13.35 -2.61
N ILE A 138 9.89 12.63 -3.70
CA ILE A 138 9.63 13.22 -5.02
C ILE A 138 8.36 14.09 -4.97
N ALA A 139 7.27 13.57 -4.39
CA ALA A 139 6.03 14.31 -4.22
C ALA A 139 6.23 15.59 -3.40
N PHE A 140 7.00 15.52 -2.30
CA PHE A 140 7.34 16.68 -1.49
C PHE A 140 8.12 17.75 -2.27
N ILE A 141 9.13 17.35 -3.05
CA ILE A 141 9.90 18.26 -3.91
C ILE A 141 9.00 18.89 -4.97
N SER A 142 8.16 18.10 -5.65
CA SER A 142 7.19 18.62 -6.64
C SER A 142 6.24 19.64 -6.02
N LEU A 143 5.83 19.41 -4.78
CA LEU A 143 4.95 20.32 -4.05
C LEU A 143 5.67 21.62 -3.65
N LEU A 144 6.96 21.57 -3.28
CA LEU A 144 7.76 22.78 -3.06
C LEU A 144 7.90 23.62 -4.34
N VAL A 145 8.19 22.97 -5.47
CA VAL A 145 8.28 23.65 -6.78
C VAL A 145 6.93 24.27 -7.14
N GLY A 146 5.82 23.56 -6.91
CA GLY A 146 4.47 24.11 -7.05
C GLY A 146 4.21 25.31 -6.13
N GLY A 147 4.68 25.25 -4.87
CA GLY A 147 4.62 26.35 -3.91
C GLY A 147 5.34 27.61 -4.36
N ILE A 148 6.51 27.47 -4.97
CA ILE A 148 7.24 28.59 -5.60
C ILE A 148 6.41 29.21 -6.74
N GLY A 149 5.71 28.37 -7.52
CA GLY A 149 4.78 28.85 -8.55
C GLY A 149 3.66 29.72 -7.98
N ILE A 150 3.04 29.27 -6.87
CA ILE A 150 2.01 30.05 -6.17
C ILE A 150 2.56 31.39 -5.69
N MET A 151 3.76 31.39 -5.09
CA MET A 151 4.43 32.61 -4.65
C MET A 151 4.64 33.60 -5.81
N ASN A 152 5.10 33.11 -6.97
CA ASN A 152 5.34 33.94 -8.15
C ASN A 152 4.04 34.53 -8.71
N ILE A 153 3.00 33.72 -8.86
CA ILE A 153 1.69 34.21 -9.32
C ILE A 153 1.15 35.27 -8.36
N MET A 154 1.30 35.04 -7.04
CA MET A 154 0.87 36.02 -6.06
C MET A 154 1.68 37.31 -6.10
N LEU A 155 2.99 37.26 -6.34
CA LEU A 155 3.80 38.46 -6.53
C LEU A 155 3.34 39.29 -7.72
N VAL A 156 3.11 38.63 -8.87
CA VAL A 156 2.61 39.29 -10.08
C VAL A 156 1.23 39.90 -9.83
N SER A 157 0.32 39.17 -9.19
CA SER A 157 -1.02 39.67 -8.85
C SER A 157 -0.98 40.88 -7.92
N VAL A 158 -0.08 40.89 -6.93
CA VAL A 158 0.12 42.05 -6.05
C VAL A 158 0.63 43.24 -6.83
N THR A 159 1.57 43.04 -7.77
CA THR A 159 2.09 44.14 -8.59
C THR A 159 1.04 44.71 -9.53
N GLU A 160 0.21 43.88 -10.17
CA GLU A 160 -0.89 44.33 -11.03
C GLU A 160 -1.97 45.09 -10.24
N ARG A 161 -2.29 44.62 -9.03
CA ARG A 161 -3.29 45.24 -8.15
C ARG A 161 -2.72 46.34 -7.23
N THR A 162 -1.51 46.82 -7.47
CA THR A 162 -0.83 47.81 -6.60
C THR A 162 -1.69 49.07 -6.38
N ARG A 163 -2.26 49.61 -7.46
CA ARG A 163 -3.11 50.82 -7.41
C ARG A 163 -4.38 50.60 -6.57
N GLU A 164 -5.03 49.45 -6.71
CA GLU A 164 -6.21 49.09 -5.92
C GLU A 164 -5.89 48.99 -4.43
N ILE A 165 -4.75 48.36 -4.08
CA ILE A 165 -4.28 48.24 -2.69
C ILE A 165 -4.01 49.63 -2.11
N GLY A 166 -3.38 50.52 -2.90
CA GLY A 166 -3.11 51.91 -2.53
C GLY A 166 -4.38 52.69 -2.18
N ILE A 167 -5.42 52.57 -3.02
CA ILE A 167 -6.73 53.21 -2.80
C ILE A 167 -7.39 52.68 -1.51
N ARG A 168 -7.40 51.36 -1.28
CA ARG A 168 -7.97 50.77 -0.05
C ARG A 168 -7.28 51.26 1.20
N LYS A 169 -5.94 51.36 1.18
CA LYS A 169 -5.17 51.90 2.30
C LYS A 169 -5.39 53.39 2.51
N ALA A 170 -5.52 54.19 1.45
CA ALA A 170 -5.81 55.62 1.55
C ALA A 170 -7.18 55.90 2.19
N ILE A 171 -8.14 54.98 2.02
CA ILE A 171 -9.48 55.05 2.63
C ILE A 171 -9.49 54.46 4.06
N GLY A 172 -8.35 53.94 4.55
CA GLY A 172 -8.17 53.52 5.95
C GLY A 172 -8.06 52.01 6.19
N ALA A 173 -7.92 51.17 5.15
CA ALA A 173 -7.69 49.74 5.35
C ALA A 173 -6.37 49.47 6.07
N ASN A 174 -6.40 48.63 7.11
CA ASN A 174 -5.21 48.26 7.86
C ASN A 174 -4.36 47.26 7.08
N ASN A 175 -3.05 47.19 7.41
CA ASN A 175 -2.14 46.18 6.85
C ASN A 175 -2.64 44.75 7.08
N ARG A 176 -3.38 44.51 8.18
CA ARG A 176 -3.97 43.21 8.50
C ARG A 176 -5.11 42.84 7.55
N ASP A 177 -5.90 43.80 7.09
CA ASP A 177 -7.03 43.57 6.19
C ASP A 177 -6.50 43.10 4.83
N ILE A 178 -5.52 43.83 4.28
CA ILE A 178 -4.85 43.46 3.03
C ILE A 178 -4.15 42.11 3.16
N LEU A 179 -3.43 41.87 4.26
CA LEU A 179 -2.76 40.59 4.51
C LEU A 179 -3.76 39.43 4.54
N SER A 180 -4.86 39.58 5.29
CA SER A 180 -5.88 38.54 5.44
C SER A 180 -6.57 38.21 4.11
N GLN A 181 -6.86 39.22 3.29
CA GLN A 181 -7.46 39.02 1.97
C GLN A 181 -6.58 38.15 1.07
N PHE A 182 -5.29 38.49 0.93
CA PHE A 182 -4.38 37.74 0.07
C PHE A 182 -4.10 36.33 0.60
N ILE A 183 -4.00 36.16 1.93
CA ILE A 183 -3.87 34.83 2.54
C ILE A 183 -5.12 33.97 2.25
N ILE A 184 -6.32 34.53 2.42
CA ILE A 184 -7.57 33.83 2.12
C ILE A 184 -7.62 33.46 0.64
N GLU A 185 -7.26 34.37 -0.26
CA GLU A 185 -7.20 34.11 -1.71
C GLU A 185 -6.24 32.94 -2.01
N THR A 186 -5.05 32.91 -1.40
CA THR A 186 -4.09 31.81 -1.58
C THR A 186 -4.64 30.49 -1.06
N VAL A 187 -5.17 30.50 0.17
CA VAL A 187 -5.67 29.30 0.84
C VAL A 187 -6.84 28.71 0.07
N VAL A 188 -7.76 29.54 -0.43
CA VAL A 188 -8.89 29.09 -1.27
C VAL A 188 -8.38 28.42 -2.55
N ILE A 189 -7.41 29.04 -3.24
CA ILE A 189 -6.81 28.45 -4.46
C ILE A 189 -6.13 27.11 -4.13
N CYS A 190 -5.41 27.02 -3.01
CA CYS A 190 -4.74 25.78 -2.59
C CYS A 190 -5.72 24.69 -2.19
N ILE A 191 -6.78 25.02 -1.46
CA ILE A 191 -7.82 24.04 -1.09
C ILE A 191 -8.53 23.52 -2.34
N LEU A 192 -8.91 24.41 -3.28
CA LEU A 192 -9.55 23.99 -4.54
C LEU A 192 -8.61 23.13 -5.37
N GLY A 193 -7.34 23.53 -5.51
CA GLY A 193 -6.32 22.73 -6.19
C GLY A 193 -6.07 21.39 -5.51
N GLY A 194 -6.04 21.35 -4.18
CA GLY A 194 -5.90 20.13 -3.37
C GLY A 194 -7.08 19.18 -3.53
N VAL A 195 -8.32 19.69 -3.49
CA VAL A 195 -9.53 18.89 -3.74
C VAL A 195 -9.53 18.33 -5.15
N LEU A 196 -9.23 19.15 -6.17
CA LEU A 196 -9.12 18.68 -7.55
C LEU A 196 -8.00 17.64 -7.72
N GLY A 197 -6.85 17.85 -7.07
CA GLY A 197 -5.73 16.92 -7.07
C GLY A 197 -6.10 15.57 -6.44
N VAL A 198 -6.80 15.58 -5.30
CA VAL A 198 -7.30 14.36 -4.65
C VAL A 198 -8.31 13.65 -5.55
N LEU A 199 -9.24 14.36 -6.17
CA LEU A 199 -10.22 13.78 -7.08
C LEU A 199 -9.56 13.14 -8.30
N LEU A 200 -8.60 13.82 -8.93
CA LEU A 200 -7.84 13.30 -10.05
C LEU A 200 -6.99 12.08 -9.63
N GLY A 201 -6.30 12.16 -8.50
CA GLY A 201 -5.51 11.05 -7.96
C GLY A 201 -6.36 9.83 -7.63
N ALA A 202 -7.54 10.02 -7.05
CA ALA A 202 -8.50 8.97 -6.79
C ALA A 202 -9.04 8.36 -8.08
N ALA A 203 -9.38 9.19 -9.08
CA ALA A 203 -9.87 8.71 -10.38
C ALA A 203 -8.81 7.86 -11.11
N ILE A 204 -7.55 8.31 -11.13
CA ILE A 204 -6.42 7.57 -11.70
C ILE A 204 -6.22 6.24 -10.96
N THR A 205 -6.29 6.26 -9.62
CA THR A 205 -6.15 5.07 -8.79
C THR A 205 -7.24 4.03 -9.08
N VAL A 206 -8.50 4.45 -9.17
CA VAL A 206 -9.64 3.57 -9.50
C VAL A 206 -9.51 3.02 -10.91
N ALA A 207 -9.10 3.85 -11.87
CA ALA A 207 -8.86 3.40 -13.25
C ALA A 207 -7.77 2.31 -13.29
N LEU A 208 -6.62 2.57 -12.66
CA LEU A 208 -5.52 1.60 -12.59
C LEU A 208 -5.91 0.32 -11.87
N SER A 209 -6.67 0.41 -10.78
CA SER A 209 -7.16 -0.77 -10.05
C SER A 209 -8.00 -1.68 -10.95
N ARG A 210 -8.84 -1.10 -11.82
CA ARG A 210 -9.65 -1.88 -12.78
C ARG A 210 -8.83 -2.48 -13.93
N PHE A 211 -7.89 -1.73 -14.49
CA PHE A 211 -7.10 -2.20 -15.64
C PHE A 211 -5.97 -3.17 -15.27
N ALA A 212 -5.32 -2.96 -14.11
CA ALA A 212 -4.18 -3.75 -13.66
C ALA A 212 -4.56 -4.86 -12.67
N GLY A 213 -5.83 -4.93 -12.23
CA GLY A 213 -6.30 -5.92 -11.25
C GLY A 213 -5.75 -5.71 -9.83
N TRP A 214 -5.24 -4.52 -9.51
CA TRP A 214 -4.64 -4.22 -8.21
C TRP A 214 -5.70 -3.83 -7.19
N SER A 215 -5.62 -4.41 -5.98
CA SER A 215 -6.44 -4.01 -4.83
C SER A 215 -5.84 -2.76 -4.17
N THR A 216 -6.09 -1.58 -4.73
CA THR A 216 -5.61 -0.31 -4.17
C THR A 216 -6.61 0.24 -3.14
N LYS A 217 -6.14 0.58 -1.94
CA LYS A 217 -6.96 1.21 -0.90
C LYS A 217 -6.57 2.67 -0.74
N ILE A 218 -7.53 3.57 -0.91
CA ILE A 218 -7.35 5.00 -0.63
C ILE A 218 -7.67 5.23 0.84
N SER A 219 -6.65 5.59 1.63
CA SER A 219 -6.82 5.89 3.05
C SER A 219 -7.40 7.30 3.24
N ALA A 220 -8.47 7.41 4.02
CA ALA A 220 -9.05 8.71 4.39
C ALA A 220 -8.03 9.60 5.13
N PHE A 221 -7.13 8.99 5.91
CA PHE A 221 -6.06 9.71 6.59
C PHE A 221 -5.09 10.34 5.59
N SER A 222 -4.67 9.62 4.54
CA SER A 222 -3.78 10.15 3.50
C SER A 222 -4.43 11.31 2.74
N VAL A 223 -5.73 11.21 2.45
CA VAL A 223 -6.49 12.30 1.82
C VAL A 223 -6.51 13.54 2.72
N ALA A 224 -6.90 13.39 3.98
CA ALA A 224 -6.93 14.50 4.94
C ALA A 224 -5.55 15.14 5.11
N LEU A 225 -4.50 14.32 5.23
CA LEU A 225 -3.13 14.77 5.35
C LEU A 225 -2.70 15.57 4.12
N SER A 226 -3.03 15.12 2.91
CA SER A 226 -2.69 15.82 1.66
C SER A 226 -3.36 17.20 1.56
N LEU A 227 -4.63 17.32 1.96
CA LEU A 227 -5.39 18.58 1.94
C LEU A 227 -4.84 19.57 2.96
N ILE A 228 -4.56 19.11 4.19
CA ILE A 228 -3.95 19.94 5.23
C ILE A 228 -2.57 20.43 4.76
N PHE A 229 -1.77 19.54 4.19
CA PHE A 229 -0.42 19.86 3.75
C PHE A 229 -0.41 20.84 2.56
N SER A 230 -1.34 20.68 1.62
CA SER A 230 -1.55 21.65 0.53
C SER A 230 -1.91 23.04 1.05
N GLY A 231 -2.81 23.12 2.04
CA GLY A 231 -3.16 24.38 2.71
C GLY A 231 -1.98 25.02 3.44
N LEU A 232 -1.16 24.23 4.15
CA LEU A 232 0.03 24.71 4.84
C LEU A 232 1.07 25.30 3.89
N ILE A 233 1.29 24.67 2.74
CA ILE A 233 2.22 25.17 1.73
C ILE A 233 1.68 26.43 1.07
N GLY A 234 0.38 26.49 0.77
CA GLY A 234 -0.28 27.71 0.33
C GLY A 234 -0.09 28.88 1.29
N LEU A 235 -0.30 28.62 2.59
CA LEU A 235 -0.08 29.61 3.64
C LEU A 235 1.39 30.06 3.70
N PHE A 236 2.33 29.13 3.67
CA PHE A 236 3.75 29.42 3.79
C PHE A 236 4.26 30.28 2.62
N PHE A 237 3.97 29.89 1.38
CA PHE A 237 4.42 30.59 0.18
C PHE A 237 3.60 31.86 -0.13
N GLY A 238 2.34 31.93 0.29
CA GLY A 238 1.51 33.14 0.15
C GLY A 238 1.81 34.22 1.19
N LEU A 239 2.34 33.86 2.36
CA LEU A 239 2.55 34.79 3.46
C LEU A 239 3.56 35.90 3.13
N TRP A 240 4.66 35.56 2.45
CA TRP A 240 5.69 36.54 2.08
C TRP A 240 5.17 37.62 1.12
N PRO A 241 4.58 37.29 -0.05
CA PRO A 241 4.04 38.29 -0.96
C PRO A 241 2.84 39.04 -0.37
N ALA A 242 1.98 38.37 0.40
CA ALA A 242 0.87 39.04 1.09
C ALA A 242 1.37 40.08 2.11
N ARG A 243 2.47 39.78 2.84
CA ARG A 243 3.13 40.76 3.72
C ARG A 243 3.76 41.92 2.94
N LYS A 244 4.33 41.65 1.77
CA LYS A 244 4.87 42.69 0.88
C LYS A 244 3.74 43.63 0.41
N ALA A 245 2.62 43.09 -0.05
CA ALA A 245 1.42 43.85 -0.43
C ALA A 245 0.89 44.71 0.72
N ALA A 246 0.76 44.10 1.90
CA ALA A 246 0.30 44.76 3.12
C ALA A 246 1.23 45.87 3.62
N ARG A 247 2.47 45.99 3.12
CA ARG A 247 3.42 47.05 3.51
C ARG A 247 3.61 48.14 2.46
N LEU A 248 2.90 48.09 1.33
CA LEU A 248 2.93 49.14 0.31
C LEU A 248 2.47 50.49 0.89
N ASN A 249 3.21 51.57 0.60
CA ASN A 249 2.80 52.92 0.96
C ASN A 249 1.70 53.43 0.01
N PRO A 250 0.63 54.05 0.52
CA PRO A 250 -0.46 54.55 -0.33
C PRO A 250 0.00 55.58 -1.37
N ILE A 251 0.95 56.43 -0.99
CA ILE A 251 1.49 57.50 -1.84
C ILE A 251 2.27 56.89 -3.02
N ASP A 252 3.13 55.91 -2.75
CA ASP A 252 3.92 55.24 -3.79
C ASP A 252 3.03 54.40 -4.72
N ALA A 253 1.99 53.77 -4.17
CA ALA A 253 1.05 52.95 -4.93
C ALA A 253 0.14 53.75 -5.88
N LEU A 254 -0.11 55.04 -5.59
CA LEU A 254 -0.90 55.95 -6.43
C LEU A 254 -0.07 56.71 -7.47
N ARG A 255 1.25 56.73 -7.29
CA ARG A 255 2.21 57.43 -8.16
C ARG A 255 2.75 56.54 -9.28
N TYR A 256 2.52 55.24 -9.20
CA TYR A 256 2.79 54.29 -10.29
C TYR A 256 1.77 54.48 -11.42
N GLU A 257 2.25 54.86 -12.61
CA GLU A 257 1.57 54.62 -13.90
C GLU A 257 1.78 53.18 -14.34
#